data_AF-A0A2N6FMW8-F1
#
_entry.id   AF-A0A2N6FMW8-F1
#
_cell.length_a   1.000
_cell.length_b   1.000
_cell.length_c   1.000
_cell.angle_alpha   90.00
_cell.angle_beta   90.00
_cell.angle_gamma   90.00
#
_symmetry.space_group_name_H-M   'P 1'
#
loop_
_entity.id
_entity.type
_entity.pdbx_description
1 polymer ?
#
loop_
_entity_poly.entity_id
_entity_poly.type
_entity_poly.pdbx_seq_one_letter_code
_entity_poly.pdbx_strand_id
1 'polypeptide(L)'
;MLPLVLNKGLKVKNIFLICFISIFFVACSKVNVVLLPDEKNKVGKIEIQSKNKTLIVDKAYQQTEAIDGKSEILTKKEVIEKFKESITSLPNKPISYLLYFQWDSPEIVPKSNNTLKKIIKEAKKSTTLYVDIIGHTDRAGDEIYNKKLSLKRANHVLKILEKNGIEKEKISMEYYGE
;
A
#
# COMPACT_ATOMS: atom_id res chain seq x y z
N MET A 1 2.12 54.19 -28.05
CA MET A 1 0.76 54.48 -27.54
C MET A 1 0.92 54.79 -26.05
N LEU A 2 0.51 55.99 -25.64
CA LEU A 2 0.81 56.63 -24.35
C LEU A 2 0.27 55.89 -23.11
N PRO A 3 0.82 56.17 -21.91
CA PRO A 3 0.31 55.70 -20.62
C PRO A 3 -0.91 56.52 -20.18
N LEU A 4 -1.74 55.97 -19.29
CA LEU A 4 -2.81 56.73 -18.63
C LEU A 4 -2.79 56.47 -17.12
N VAL A 5 -2.35 57.51 -16.41
CA VAL A 5 -2.51 57.71 -14.97
C VAL A 5 -3.93 58.24 -14.73
N LEU A 6 -4.63 57.73 -13.72
CA LEU A 6 -5.73 58.45 -13.08
C LEU A 6 -5.64 58.27 -11.56
N ASN A 7 -5.24 59.37 -10.94
CA ASN A 7 -5.18 59.67 -9.53
C ASN A 7 -6.58 60.13 -9.05
N LYS A 8 -7.01 59.76 -7.85
CA LYS A 8 -7.61 60.69 -6.87
C LYS A 8 -7.85 60.01 -5.52
N GLY A 9 -7.38 60.68 -4.48
CA GLY A 9 -7.23 60.14 -3.14
C GLY A 9 -8.53 59.83 -2.41
N LEU A 10 -8.41 58.89 -1.46
CA LEU A 10 -9.30 58.79 -0.32
C LEU A 10 -8.46 59.07 0.94
N LYS A 11 -8.76 60.20 1.58
CA LYS A 11 -8.16 60.60 2.86
C LYS A 11 -8.67 59.67 3.95
N VAL A 12 -7.75 59.00 4.63
CA VAL A 12 -7.99 58.30 5.89
C VAL A 12 -8.22 59.34 6.99
N LYS A 13 -9.36 59.32 7.66
CA LYS A 13 -9.58 60.05 8.91
C LYS A 13 -10.50 59.25 9.83
N ASN A 14 -9.89 58.67 10.86
CA ASN A 14 -10.42 58.18 12.13
C ASN A 14 -11.94 58.03 12.27
N ILE A 15 -12.44 56.79 12.28
CA ILE A 15 -13.54 56.38 13.15
C ILE A 15 -13.10 55.10 13.86
N PHE A 16 -12.78 55.30 15.14
CA PHE A 16 -12.78 54.33 16.22
C PHE A 16 -14.06 53.48 16.16
N LEU A 17 -13.98 52.22 16.61
CA LEU A 17 -15.10 51.28 16.84
C LEU A 17 -15.35 50.24 15.74
N ILE A 18 -14.54 49.16 15.72
CA ILE A 18 -15.05 47.78 15.67
C ILE A 18 -14.20 46.99 16.67
N CYS A 19 -14.77 46.84 17.85
CA CYS A 19 -14.41 45.85 18.84
C CYS A 19 -14.64 44.45 18.23
N PHE A 20 -13.79 43.50 18.58
CA PHE A 20 -14.21 42.11 18.79
C PHE A 20 -14.85 41.37 17.59
N ILE A 21 -14.09 41.17 16.52
CA ILE A 21 -14.24 39.91 15.77
C ILE A 21 -12.86 39.23 15.77
N SER A 22 -12.46 38.80 16.97
CA SER A 22 -11.64 37.59 17.07
C SER A 22 -12.49 36.50 16.41
N ILE A 23 -12.20 36.23 15.14
CA ILE A 23 -12.64 35.02 14.49
C ILE A 23 -12.01 33.89 15.30
N PHE A 24 -12.75 33.42 16.31
CA PHE A 24 -12.57 32.11 16.90
C PHE A 24 -12.87 31.10 15.79
N PHE A 25 -11.88 30.83 14.94
CA PHE A 25 -11.79 29.57 14.21
C PHE A 25 -11.56 28.47 15.25
N VAL A 26 -12.57 28.14 16.05
CA VAL A 26 -12.63 26.85 16.74
C VAL A 26 -13.03 25.84 15.67
N ALA A 27 -12.07 25.49 14.81
CA ALA A 27 -12.18 24.32 13.97
C ALA A 27 -12.12 23.11 14.91
N CYS A 28 -13.29 22.62 15.34
CA CYS A 28 -13.39 21.36 16.05
C CYS A 28 -13.08 20.24 15.05
N SER A 29 -11.83 19.79 14.99
CA SER A 29 -11.43 18.70 14.10
C SER A 29 -12.00 17.39 14.64
N LYS A 30 -13.05 16.85 13.99
CA LYS A 30 -13.59 15.53 14.30
C LYS A 30 -12.71 14.45 13.68
N VAL A 31 -12.21 13.53 14.49
CA VAL A 31 -11.41 12.40 14.03
C VAL A 31 -12.25 11.14 14.10
N ASN A 32 -12.60 10.58 12.94
CA ASN A 32 -13.34 9.33 12.82
C ASN A 32 -12.38 8.18 12.55
N VAL A 33 -12.50 7.10 13.32
CA VAL A 33 -11.75 5.86 13.13
C VAL A 33 -12.73 4.76 12.77
N VAL A 34 -12.45 3.97 11.74
CA VAL A 34 -13.26 2.80 11.34
C VAL A 34 -12.37 1.57 11.30
N LEU A 35 -12.77 0.50 12.00
CA LEU A 35 -12.06 -0.77 11.98
C LEU A 35 -12.53 -1.65 10.82
N LEU A 36 -11.65 -1.88 9.84
CA LEU A 36 -11.92 -2.77 8.71
C LEU A 36 -11.49 -4.20 9.03
N PRO A 37 -12.30 -5.22 8.69
CA PRO A 37 -11.86 -6.61 8.76
C PRO A 37 -10.84 -6.95 7.66
N ASP A 38 -10.04 -7.98 7.89
CA ASP A 38 -9.19 -8.58 6.86
C ASP A 38 -10.02 -9.35 5.81
N GLU A 39 -9.35 -9.91 4.79
CA GLU A 39 -9.98 -10.70 3.73
C GLU A 39 -10.66 -11.99 4.24
N LYS A 40 -10.31 -12.45 5.44
CA LYS A 40 -10.88 -13.62 6.11
C LYS A 40 -11.97 -13.22 7.11
N ASN A 41 -12.45 -11.97 7.06
CA ASN A 41 -13.43 -11.38 7.98
C ASN A 41 -12.97 -11.36 9.46
N LYS A 42 -11.67 -11.38 9.73
CA LYS A 42 -11.12 -11.24 11.08
C LYS A 42 -10.86 -9.76 11.39
N VAL A 43 -11.02 -9.39 12.65
CA VAL A 43 -10.72 -8.05 13.15
C VAL A 43 -9.73 -8.11 14.29
N GLY A 44 -8.83 -7.13 14.33
CA GLY A 44 -7.96 -6.87 15.47
C GLY A 44 -8.66 -6.04 16.54
N LYS A 45 -7.88 -5.54 17.49
CA LYS A 45 -8.33 -4.61 18.53
C LYS A 45 -7.54 -3.31 18.42
N ILE A 46 -8.22 -2.18 18.44
CA ILE A 46 -7.61 -0.86 18.51
C ILE A 46 -8.00 -0.21 19.84
N GLU A 47 -7.01 0.34 20.53
CA GLU A 47 -7.21 1.15 21.74
C GLU A 47 -6.90 2.61 21.41
N ILE A 48 -7.89 3.48 21.55
CA ILE A 48 -7.78 4.92 21.26
C ILE A 48 -7.75 5.65 22.59
N GLN A 49 -6.61 6.30 22.89
CA GLN A 49 -6.45 7.13 24.06
C GLN A 49 -6.65 8.60 23.70
N SER A 50 -7.65 9.26 24.29
CA SER A 50 -7.95 10.67 24.05
C SER A 50 -8.20 11.40 25.36
N LYS A 51 -7.32 12.36 25.65
CA LYS A 51 -7.24 13.16 26.90
C LYS A 51 -7.35 12.30 28.18
N ASN A 52 -8.57 11.93 28.60
CA ASN A 52 -8.87 11.17 29.83
C ASN A 52 -9.69 9.89 29.60
N LYS A 53 -9.81 9.39 28.36
CA LYS A 53 -10.61 8.18 28.05
C LYS A 53 -9.82 7.22 27.16
N THR A 54 -9.99 5.93 27.43
CA THR A 54 -9.54 4.84 26.54
C THR A 54 -10.78 4.22 25.91
N LEU A 55 -10.84 4.22 24.58
CA LEU A 55 -11.92 3.61 23.80
C LEU A 55 -11.38 2.34 23.13
N ILE A 56 -12.10 1.23 23.27
CA ILE A 56 -11.77 -0.03 22.61
C ILE A 56 -12.67 -0.18 21.38
N VAL A 57 -12.03 -0.46 20.24
CA VAL A 57 -12.71 -0.77 18.97
C VAL A 57 -12.25 -2.16 18.56
N ASP A 58 -13.16 -3.13 18.57
CA ASP A 58 -12.86 -4.55 18.35
C ASP A 58 -13.87 -5.26 17.42
N LYS A 59 -14.82 -4.52 16.84
CA LYS A 59 -15.83 -5.05 15.91
C LYS A 59 -15.60 -4.58 14.47
N ALA A 60 -15.89 -5.44 13.51
CA ALA A 60 -15.84 -5.11 12.09
C ALA A 60 -16.79 -3.97 11.75
N TYR A 61 -16.28 -3.00 10.98
CA TYR A 61 -16.99 -1.79 10.55
C TYR A 61 -17.44 -0.88 11.70
N GLN A 62 -16.90 -1.06 12.90
CA GLN A 62 -17.15 -0.15 14.00
C GLN A 62 -16.45 1.19 13.72
N GLN A 63 -17.25 2.24 13.57
CA GLN A 63 -16.80 3.63 13.55
C GLN A 63 -16.81 4.18 14.99
N THR A 64 -15.80 4.95 15.34
CA THR A 64 -15.79 5.73 16.58
C THR A 64 -15.22 7.13 16.34
N GLU A 65 -15.81 8.13 16.99
CA GLU A 65 -15.26 9.47 17.07
C GLU A 65 -14.22 9.52 18.20
N ALA A 66 -12.95 9.74 17.86
CA ALA A 66 -11.82 9.57 18.77
C ALA A 66 -11.82 10.56 19.95
N ILE A 67 -12.60 11.63 19.88
CA ILE A 67 -12.63 12.69 20.91
C ILE A 67 -13.84 12.54 21.82
N ASP A 68 -15.03 12.31 21.25
CA ASP A 68 -16.29 12.27 22.00
C ASP A 68 -16.71 10.85 22.39
N GLY A 69 -16.08 9.82 21.81
CA GLY A 69 -16.35 8.41 22.11
C GLY A 69 -17.67 7.89 21.57
N LYS A 70 -18.34 8.65 20.70
CA LYS A 70 -19.53 8.17 19.99
C LYS A 70 -19.10 7.04 19.05
N SER A 71 -19.62 5.84 19.29
CA SER A 71 -19.36 4.67 18.47
C SER A 71 -20.64 4.16 17.81
N GLU A 72 -20.55 3.82 16.54
CA GLU A 72 -21.62 3.22 15.76
C GLU A 72 -21.03 2.10 14.89
N ILE A 73 -21.78 1.01 14.72
CA ILE A 73 -21.40 -0.05 13.80
C ILE A 73 -22.05 0.28 12.46
N LEU A 74 -21.22 0.59 11.46
CA LEU A 74 -21.70 0.82 10.11
C LEU A 74 -21.86 -0.48 9.35
N THR A 75 -22.67 -0.46 8.32
CA THR A 75 -22.70 -1.55 7.34
C THR A 75 -21.48 -1.49 6.42
N LYS A 76 -21.08 -2.64 5.89
CA LYS A 76 -20.02 -2.72 4.87
C LYS A 76 -20.26 -1.78 3.69
N LYS A 77 -21.53 -1.62 3.27
CA LYS A 77 -21.92 -0.76 2.14
C LYS A 77 -21.66 0.71 2.45
N GLU A 78 -22.08 1.19 3.62
CA GLU A 78 -21.87 2.58 4.05
C GLU A 78 -20.38 2.93 4.21
N VAL A 79 -19.58 2.00 4.73
CA VAL A 79 -18.13 2.19 4.85
C VAL A 79 -17.47 2.27 3.48
N ILE A 80 -17.83 1.38 2.55
CA ILE A 80 -17.29 1.42 1.18
C ILE A 80 -17.71 2.71 0.47
N GLU A 81 -18.93 3.19 0.68
CA GLU A 81 -19.42 4.41 0.05
C GLU A 81 -18.71 5.66 0.61
N LYS A 82 -18.53 5.73 1.93
CA LYS A 82 -17.88 6.85 2.63
C LYS A 82 -16.36 6.93 2.38
N PHE A 83 -15.70 5.78 2.23
CA PHE A 83 -14.25 5.69 2.06
C PHE A 83 -13.84 5.16 0.69
N LYS A 84 -14.73 5.27 -0.30
CA LYS A 84 -14.57 4.69 -1.64
C LYS A 84 -13.21 5.03 -2.25
N GLU A 85 -12.86 6.31 -2.25
CA GLU A 85 -11.60 6.81 -2.84
C GLU A 85 -10.36 6.22 -2.15
N SER A 86 -10.37 6.17 -0.82
CA SER A 86 -9.28 5.59 -0.02
C SER A 86 -9.16 4.08 -0.19
N ILE A 87 -10.28 3.37 -0.33
CA ILE A 87 -10.29 1.91 -0.54
C ILE A 87 -9.85 1.58 -1.98
N THR A 88 -10.29 2.35 -2.98
CA THR A 88 -9.92 2.14 -4.39
C THR A 88 -8.47 2.49 -4.69
N SER A 89 -7.82 3.27 -3.83
CA SER A 89 -6.40 3.64 -3.96
C SER A 89 -5.45 2.70 -3.20
N LEU A 90 -5.96 1.68 -2.51
CA LEU A 90 -5.11 0.67 -1.90
C LEU A 90 -4.35 -0.10 -2.98
N PRO A 91 -3.02 -0.27 -2.86
CA PRO A 91 -2.27 -1.11 -3.79
C PRO A 91 -2.75 -2.56 -3.65
N ASN A 92 -2.78 -3.26 -4.79
CA ASN A 92 -3.01 -4.70 -4.77
C ASN A 92 -1.91 -5.38 -3.92
N LYS A 93 -2.31 -6.36 -3.12
CA LYS A 93 -1.34 -7.15 -2.36
C LYS A 93 -0.39 -7.88 -3.31
N PRO A 94 0.88 -8.05 -2.93
CA PRO A 94 1.82 -8.85 -3.71
C PRO A 94 1.33 -10.30 -3.79
N ILE A 95 1.55 -10.93 -4.95
CA ILE A 95 1.23 -12.34 -5.18
C ILE A 95 2.56 -13.11 -5.18
N SER A 96 2.66 -14.11 -4.30
CA SER A 96 3.88 -14.93 -4.17
C SER A 96 3.69 -16.32 -4.76
N TYR A 97 4.74 -16.84 -5.40
CA TYR A 97 4.76 -18.16 -6.01
C TYR A 97 6.01 -18.93 -5.58
N LEU A 98 5.88 -20.26 -5.43
CA LEU A 98 7.01 -21.17 -5.22
C LEU A 98 7.31 -21.94 -6.50
N LEU A 99 8.56 -21.85 -6.95
CA LEU A 99 9.09 -22.60 -8.09
C LEU A 99 10.16 -23.57 -7.59
N TYR A 100 9.92 -24.86 -7.83
CA TYR A 100 10.87 -25.93 -7.53
C TYR A 100 11.73 -26.28 -8.75
N PHE A 101 12.95 -26.69 -8.47
CA PHE A 101 13.97 -27.05 -9.43
C PHE A 101 14.39 -28.51 -9.27
N GLN A 102 14.95 -29.08 -10.34
CA GLN A 102 15.56 -30.40 -10.27
C GLN A 102 16.76 -30.37 -9.32
N TRP A 103 17.13 -31.57 -8.86
CA TRP A 103 18.28 -31.74 -7.99
C TRP A 103 19.54 -31.18 -8.67
N ASP A 104 20.28 -30.40 -7.90
CA ASP A 104 21.54 -29.79 -8.32
C ASP A 104 21.52 -29.00 -9.65
N SER A 105 20.35 -28.48 -10.01
CA SER A 105 20.12 -27.93 -11.35
C SER A 105 19.32 -26.63 -11.31
N PRO A 106 19.53 -25.72 -12.28
CA PRO A 106 18.64 -24.59 -12.54
C PRO A 106 17.40 -24.97 -13.34
N GLU A 107 17.24 -26.23 -13.76
CA GLU A 107 16.06 -26.68 -14.50
C GLU A 107 14.83 -26.77 -13.60
N ILE A 108 13.72 -26.22 -14.08
CA ILE A 108 12.45 -26.21 -13.35
C ILE A 108 11.80 -27.60 -13.43
N VAL A 109 11.31 -28.13 -12.30
CA VAL A 109 10.61 -29.43 -12.31
C VAL A 109 9.31 -29.33 -13.12
N PRO A 110 8.86 -30.42 -13.79
CA PRO A 110 7.64 -30.40 -14.59
C PRO A 110 6.40 -29.86 -13.85
N LYS A 111 6.27 -30.18 -12.55
CA LYS A 111 5.17 -29.70 -11.69
C LYS A 111 5.13 -28.17 -11.56
N SER A 112 6.30 -27.52 -11.59
CA SER A 112 6.45 -26.06 -11.46
C SER A 112 6.23 -25.31 -12.78
N ASN A 113 6.22 -26.00 -13.93
CA ASN A 113 5.97 -25.35 -15.23
C ASN A 113 4.58 -24.70 -15.30
N ASN A 114 3.57 -25.29 -14.65
CA ASN A 114 2.24 -24.69 -14.58
C ASN A 114 2.24 -23.43 -13.72
N THR A 115 3.03 -23.39 -12.65
CA THR A 115 3.22 -22.19 -11.82
C THR A 115 3.93 -21.09 -12.62
N LEU A 116 4.99 -21.44 -13.35
CA LEU A 116 5.72 -20.50 -14.22
C LEU A 116 4.80 -19.87 -15.28
N LYS A 117 3.92 -20.66 -15.92
CA LYS A 117 2.91 -20.15 -16.86
C LYS A 117 1.95 -19.16 -16.20
N LYS A 118 1.54 -19.41 -14.94
CA LYS A 118 0.69 -18.49 -14.17
C LYS A 118 1.44 -17.19 -13.88
N ILE A 119 2.69 -17.26 -13.44
CA ILE A 119 3.54 -16.07 -13.19
C ILE A 119 3.62 -15.19 -14.44
N ILE A 120 3.94 -15.79 -15.60
CA ILE A 120 4.03 -15.06 -16.86
C ILE A 120 2.68 -14.42 -17.23
N LYS A 121 1.58 -15.14 -17.04
CA LYS A 121 0.24 -14.60 -17.31
C LYS A 121 -0.09 -13.41 -16.41
N GLU A 122 0.18 -13.50 -15.11
CA GLU A 122 -0.07 -12.39 -14.18
C GLU A 122 0.83 -11.19 -14.46
N ALA A 123 2.12 -11.42 -14.71
CA ALA A 123 3.07 -10.36 -15.04
C ALA A 123 2.70 -9.58 -16.31
N LYS A 124 1.98 -10.21 -17.25
CA LYS A 124 1.46 -9.55 -18.46
C LYS A 124 0.16 -8.78 -18.26
N LYS A 125 -0.61 -9.03 -17.19
CA LYS A 125 -1.93 -8.39 -17.01
C LYS A 125 -1.85 -6.92 -16.62
N SER A 126 -0.75 -6.51 -16.00
CA SER A 126 -0.63 -5.15 -15.47
C SER A 126 0.69 -4.52 -15.90
N THR A 127 0.59 -3.33 -16.47
CA THR A 127 1.75 -2.51 -16.84
C THR A 127 2.54 -2.03 -15.63
N THR A 128 1.95 -2.07 -14.43
CA THR A 128 2.55 -1.58 -13.18
C THR A 128 3.08 -2.69 -12.27
N LEU A 129 3.01 -3.96 -12.69
CA LEU A 129 3.48 -5.07 -11.87
C LEU A 129 5.00 -5.21 -11.96
N TYR A 130 5.64 -5.20 -10.79
CA TYR A 130 7.05 -5.51 -10.60
C TYR A 130 7.19 -6.97 -10.14
N VAL A 131 8.23 -7.65 -10.63
CA VAL A 131 8.51 -9.05 -10.31
C VAL A 131 9.82 -9.14 -9.56
N ASP A 132 9.76 -9.65 -8.33
CA ASP A 132 10.95 -9.95 -7.54
C ASP A 132 11.26 -11.44 -7.62
N ILE A 133 12.46 -11.78 -8.08
CA ILE A 133 12.95 -13.16 -8.17
C ILE A 133 13.93 -13.40 -7.03
N ILE A 134 13.58 -14.30 -6.12
CA ILE A 134 14.44 -14.63 -4.97
C ILE A 134 14.88 -16.08 -5.06
N GLY A 135 16.19 -16.29 -5.21
CA GLY A 135 16.82 -17.61 -5.32
C GLY A 135 17.22 -18.19 -3.96
N HIS A 136 16.80 -19.43 -3.70
CA HIS A 136 17.19 -20.22 -2.53
C HIS A 136 17.61 -21.65 -2.89
N THR A 137 18.34 -22.29 -1.97
CA THR A 137 18.69 -23.71 -1.93
C THR A 137 18.32 -24.29 -0.57
N ASP A 138 18.43 -25.61 -0.42
CA ASP A 138 18.42 -26.23 0.91
C ASP A 138 19.83 -26.20 1.51
N ARG A 139 19.98 -26.73 2.73
CA ARG A 139 21.23 -26.75 3.49
C ARG A 139 22.18 -27.89 3.11
N ALA A 140 21.89 -28.61 2.04
CA ALA A 140 22.69 -29.76 1.64
C ALA A 140 23.90 -29.28 0.83
N GLY A 141 25.11 -29.58 1.30
CA GLY A 141 26.34 -29.24 0.60
C GLY A 141 27.04 -28.00 1.17
N ASP A 142 27.87 -27.38 0.34
CA ASP A 142 28.72 -26.25 0.70
C ASP A 142 27.98 -24.90 0.54
N GLU A 143 28.20 -23.95 1.45
CA GLU A 143 27.49 -22.65 1.46
C GLU A 143 27.78 -21.84 0.17
N ILE A 144 29.05 -21.80 -0.26
CA ILE A 144 29.45 -21.08 -1.47
C ILE A 144 28.81 -21.74 -2.69
N TYR A 145 28.75 -23.06 -2.69
CA TYR A 145 28.03 -23.83 -3.70
C TYR A 145 26.54 -23.47 -3.77
N ASN A 146 25.87 -23.49 -2.62
CA ASN A 146 24.44 -23.17 -2.47
C ASN A 146 24.12 -21.74 -2.91
N LYS A 147 24.99 -20.78 -2.57
CA LYS A 147 24.88 -19.40 -3.05
C LYS A 147 25.04 -19.27 -4.57
N LYS A 148 25.94 -20.04 -5.19
CA LYS A 148 26.08 -20.07 -6.66
C LYS A 148 24.88 -20.75 -7.33
N LEU A 149 24.35 -21.81 -6.74
CA LEU A 149 23.21 -22.55 -7.30
C LEU A 149 21.92 -21.73 -7.23
N SER A 150 21.64 -21.06 -6.11
CA SER A 150 20.52 -20.11 -5.99
C SER A 150 20.61 -18.98 -7.03
N LEU A 151 21.79 -18.39 -7.25
CA LEU A 151 22.02 -17.40 -8.30
C LEU A 151 21.71 -17.95 -9.70
N LYS A 152 22.16 -19.18 -10.01
CA LYS A 152 21.89 -19.83 -11.31
C LYS A 152 20.39 -20.03 -11.53
N ARG A 153 19.67 -20.46 -10.49
CA ARG A 153 18.21 -20.65 -10.52
C ARG A 153 17.47 -19.34 -10.75
N ALA A 154 17.81 -18.29 -10.00
CA ALA A 154 17.22 -16.96 -10.17
C ALA A 154 17.44 -16.42 -11.59
N ASN A 155 18.68 -16.52 -12.11
CA ASN A 155 18.99 -16.13 -13.48
C ASN A 155 18.24 -16.95 -14.54
N HIS A 156 17.99 -18.24 -14.29
CA HIS A 156 17.24 -19.07 -15.22
C HIS A 156 15.79 -18.57 -15.33
N VAL A 157 15.16 -18.23 -14.21
CA VAL A 157 13.81 -17.65 -14.20
C VAL A 157 13.79 -16.28 -14.88
N LEU A 158 14.76 -15.41 -14.58
CA LEU A 158 14.90 -14.09 -15.22
C LEU A 158 14.88 -14.20 -16.74
N LYS A 159 15.76 -15.05 -17.30
CA LYS A 159 15.84 -15.27 -18.76
C LYS A 159 14.53 -15.77 -19.36
N ILE A 160 13.79 -16.60 -18.63
CA ILE A 160 12.47 -17.07 -19.09
C ILE A 160 11.47 -15.91 -19.13
N LEU A 161 11.45 -15.04 -18.11
CA LEU A 161 10.54 -13.90 -18.07
C LEU A 161 10.87 -12.89 -19.17
N GLU A 162 12.14 -12.55 -19.35
CA GLU A 162 12.61 -11.66 -20.44
C GLU A 162 12.23 -12.22 -21.81
N LYS A 163 12.47 -13.52 -22.05
CA LYS A 163 12.07 -14.20 -23.30
C LYS A 163 10.56 -14.17 -23.54
N ASN A 164 9.76 -14.06 -22.48
CA ASN A 164 8.32 -13.93 -22.58
C ASN A 164 7.84 -12.47 -22.69
N GLY A 165 8.75 -11.50 -22.82
CA GLY A 165 8.43 -10.09 -23.04
C GLY A 165 8.13 -9.31 -21.76
N ILE A 166 8.59 -9.77 -20.61
CA ILE A 166 8.61 -8.95 -19.39
C ILE A 166 9.86 -8.07 -19.44
N GLU A 167 9.65 -6.76 -19.36
CA GLU A 167 10.72 -5.75 -19.38
C GLU A 167 11.68 -5.94 -18.20
N LYS A 168 12.98 -5.81 -18.46
CA LYS A 168 14.02 -6.02 -17.45
C LYS A 168 13.92 -5.00 -16.31
N GLU A 169 13.48 -3.79 -16.60
CA GLU A 169 13.27 -2.69 -15.65
C GLU A 169 12.18 -3.01 -14.63
N LYS A 170 11.30 -3.98 -14.92
CA LYS A 170 10.24 -4.45 -14.02
C LYS A 170 10.66 -5.67 -13.21
N ILE A 171 11.88 -6.17 -13.37
CA ILE A 171 12.36 -7.38 -12.72
C ILE A 171 13.51 -7.03 -11.79
N SER A 172 13.36 -7.38 -10.51
CA SER A 172 14.46 -7.43 -9.55
C SER A 172 14.88 -8.88 -9.31
N MET A 173 16.15 -9.10 -8.97
CA MET A 173 16.66 -10.44 -8.72
C MET A 173 17.63 -10.43 -7.53
N GLU A 174 17.35 -11.32 -6.57
CA GLU A 174 18.14 -11.55 -5.38
C GLU A 174 18.41 -13.05 -5.21
N TYR A 175 19.44 -13.40 -4.45
CA TYR A 175 19.81 -14.79 -4.18
C TYR A 175 20.55 -14.89 -2.85
N TYR A 176 20.19 -15.90 -2.05
CA TYR A 176 20.68 -16.02 -0.68
C TYR A 176 21.43 -17.31 -0.39
N GLY A 177 21.28 -18.34 -1.23
CA GLY A 177 21.72 -19.69 -0.90
C GLY A 177 20.71 -20.36 0.02
N GLU A 178 21.18 -20.94 1.11
CA GLU A 178 20.40 -21.71 2.09
C GLU A 178 19.83 -20.89 3.26
#